data_AF-A0A8B6FYZ5-F1
#
_entry.id   AF-A0A8B6FYZ5-F1
#
_cell.length_a   1.000
_cell.length_b   1.000
_cell.length_c   1.000
_cell.angle_alpha   90.00
_cell.angle_beta   90.00
_cell.angle_gamma   90.00
#
_symmetry.space_group_name_H-M   'P 1'
#
loop_
_entity.id
_entity.type
_entity.pdbx_description
1 polymer ?
#
loop_
_entity_poly.entity_id
_entity_poly.type
_entity_poly.pdbx_seq_one_letter_code
_entity_poly.pdbx_strand_id
1 'polypeptide(L)'
;MSYRVGYTLASTPSTQTMRTSFQRDRVAPVMSMNRIAQLACERFLVLMNETLLIKEHRLSNMSQVLKYLNGMHEDVGMSGDRGDFYRRKLAEQIYLKFGISGVNHTNVIVLVESAISLERASRQLMSEGGLTRDAPPIDIDETVLDILARLADMF
;
A
#
# COMPACT_ATOMS: atom_id res chain seq x y z
N MET A 1 -61.23 -22.28 -52.90
CA MET A 1 -60.86 -21.04 -52.18
C MET A 1 -60.11 -21.44 -50.91
N SER A 2 -58.77 -21.36 -50.92
CA SER A 2 -57.95 -21.72 -49.75
C SER A 2 -57.46 -20.45 -49.05
N TYR A 3 -57.81 -20.28 -47.79
CA TYR A 3 -57.31 -19.21 -46.94
C TYR A 3 -55.87 -19.55 -46.54
N ARG A 4 -54.88 -18.80 -47.02
CA ARG A 4 -53.50 -18.83 -46.50
C ARG A 4 -53.39 -17.80 -45.39
N VAL A 5 -53.49 -18.26 -44.15
CA VAL A 5 -53.07 -17.48 -42.97
C VAL A 5 -51.56 -17.57 -42.90
N GLY A 6 -50.87 -16.50 -43.29
CA GLY A 6 -49.42 -16.38 -43.12
C GLY A 6 -49.12 -15.94 -41.69
N TYR A 7 -48.43 -16.78 -40.92
CA TYR A 7 -47.88 -16.37 -39.64
C TYR A 7 -46.58 -15.60 -39.89
N THR A 8 -46.54 -14.33 -39.49
CA THR A 8 -45.29 -13.55 -39.43
C THR A 8 -44.46 -14.05 -38.26
N LEU A 9 -43.43 -14.84 -38.55
CA LEU A 9 -42.41 -15.19 -37.56
C LEU A 9 -41.74 -13.89 -37.09
N ALA A 10 -41.76 -13.65 -35.77
CA ALA A 10 -41.08 -12.53 -35.15
C ALA A 10 -39.61 -12.50 -35.61
N SER A 11 -39.19 -11.38 -36.18
CA SER A 11 -37.80 -11.16 -36.56
C SER A 11 -36.91 -11.30 -35.33
N THR A 12 -35.94 -12.20 -35.42
CA THR A 12 -34.86 -12.33 -34.43
C THR A 12 -34.29 -10.94 -34.15
N PRO A 13 -34.18 -10.50 -32.88
CA PRO A 13 -33.55 -9.24 -32.57
C PRO A 13 -32.13 -9.30 -33.14
N SER A 14 -31.79 -8.30 -33.97
CA SER A 14 -30.44 -8.17 -34.49
C SER A 14 -29.50 -8.25 -33.29
N THR A 15 -28.65 -9.26 -33.27
CA THR A 15 -27.63 -9.43 -32.25
C THR A 15 -26.59 -8.36 -32.52
N GLN A 16 -26.91 -7.11 -32.20
CA GLN A 16 -25.92 -6.13 -31.86
C GLN A 16 -25.21 -6.71 -30.65
N THR A 17 -24.12 -7.39 -30.93
CA THR A 17 -23.12 -7.75 -29.93
C THR A 17 -22.67 -6.41 -29.36
N MET A 18 -23.35 -5.93 -28.32
CA MET A 18 -22.83 -4.88 -27.46
C MET A 18 -21.53 -5.46 -26.92
N ARG A 19 -20.43 -5.15 -27.60
CA ARG A 19 -19.10 -5.27 -27.03
C ARG A 19 -19.11 -4.31 -25.85
N THR A 20 -19.51 -4.80 -24.69
CA THR A 20 -19.12 -4.21 -23.42
C THR A 20 -17.60 -4.34 -23.38
N SER A 21 -16.89 -3.34 -23.92
CA SER A 21 -15.47 -3.23 -23.66
C SER A 21 -15.35 -3.12 -22.15
N PHE A 22 -14.93 -4.20 -21.49
CA PHE A 22 -14.60 -4.19 -20.08
C PHE A 22 -13.40 -3.25 -19.93
N GLN A 23 -13.68 -1.96 -19.77
CA GLN A 23 -12.65 -0.97 -19.47
C GLN A 23 -12.28 -1.17 -18.02
N ARG A 24 -11.15 -1.85 -17.77
CA ARG A 24 -10.60 -2.05 -16.42
C ARG A 24 -10.46 -0.69 -15.75
N ASP A 25 -11.11 -0.52 -14.60
CA ASP A 25 -10.90 0.64 -13.75
C ASP A 25 -9.49 0.57 -13.18
N ARG A 26 -8.58 1.40 -13.70
CA ARG A 26 -7.19 1.49 -13.23
C ARG A 26 -7.06 2.32 -11.94
N VAL A 27 -8.15 2.95 -11.48
CA VAL A 27 -8.15 3.79 -10.27
C VAL A 27 -8.36 2.95 -9.00
N ALA A 28 -9.16 1.88 -9.08
CA ALA A 28 -9.40 0.98 -7.95
C ALA A 28 -8.09 0.38 -7.35
N PRO A 29 -7.11 -0.10 -8.17
CA PRO A 29 -5.82 -0.53 -7.66
C PRO A 29 -5.03 0.58 -6.93
N VAL A 30 -5.05 1.81 -7.43
CA VAL A 30 -4.33 2.95 -6.82
C VAL A 30 -4.93 3.30 -5.45
N MET A 31 -6.26 3.28 -5.33
CA MET A 31 -6.92 3.48 -4.04
C MET A 31 -6.59 2.38 -3.03
N SER A 32 -6.56 1.11 -3.47
CA SER A 32 -6.14 -0.01 -2.63
C SER A 32 -4.69 0.12 -2.19
N MET A 33 -3.78 0.48 -3.09
CA MET A 33 -2.36 0.71 -2.77
C MET A 33 -2.17 1.86 -1.77
N ASN A 34 -2.90 2.96 -1.96
CA ASN A 34 -2.89 4.06 -0.99
C ASN A 34 -3.39 3.58 0.38
N ARG A 35 -4.48 2.80 0.41
CA ARG A 35 -5.02 2.29 1.67
C ARG A 35 -4.04 1.37 2.39
N ILE A 36 -3.38 0.48 1.66
CA ILE A 36 -2.31 -0.39 2.18
C ILE A 36 -1.18 0.48 2.76
N ALA A 37 -0.70 1.47 2.01
CA ALA A 37 0.41 2.32 2.41
C ALA A 37 0.09 3.14 3.66
N GLN A 38 -1.13 3.69 3.76
CA GLN A 38 -1.58 4.44 4.94
C GLN A 38 -1.63 3.55 6.18
N LEU A 39 -2.27 2.38 6.07
CA LEU A 39 -2.36 1.43 7.18
C LEU A 39 -0.98 0.94 7.61
N ALA A 40 -0.10 0.61 6.67
CA ALA A 40 1.27 0.22 6.97
C ALA A 40 2.04 1.33 7.70
N CYS A 41 1.91 2.59 7.26
CA CYS A 41 2.50 3.75 7.96
C CYS A 41 1.97 3.88 9.40
N GLU A 42 0.66 3.74 9.61
CA GLU A 42 0.06 3.76 10.95
C GLU A 42 0.59 2.61 11.82
N ARG A 43 0.72 1.40 11.26
CA ARG A 43 1.30 0.25 11.98
C ARG A 43 2.74 0.52 12.36
N PHE A 44 3.58 1.02 11.47
CA PHE A 44 4.97 1.35 11.81
C PHE A 44 5.06 2.35 12.97
N LEU A 45 4.20 3.37 12.99
CA LEU A 45 4.11 4.32 14.11
C LEU A 45 3.74 3.65 15.43
N VAL A 46 2.75 2.74 15.40
CA VAL A 46 2.32 2.00 16.59
C VAL A 46 3.46 1.11 17.09
N LEU A 47 4.06 0.31 16.20
CA LEU A 47 5.15 -0.62 16.55
C LEU A 47 6.35 0.11 17.15
N MET A 48 6.73 1.24 16.57
CA MET A 48 7.82 2.05 17.09
C MET A 48 7.48 2.62 18.46
N ASN A 49 6.27 3.13 18.67
CA ASN A 49 5.84 3.66 19.96
C ASN A 49 5.78 2.59 21.07
N GLU A 50 5.47 1.35 20.72
CA GLU A 50 5.45 0.23 21.65
C GLU A 50 6.83 -0.26 22.08
N THR A 51 7.91 0.18 21.41
CA THR A 51 9.26 -0.19 21.83
C THR A 51 9.65 0.37 23.21
N LEU A 52 8.94 1.38 23.74
CA LEU A 52 9.22 2.08 25.02
C LEU A 52 10.64 2.67 25.14
N LEU A 53 11.44 2.59 24.07
CA LEU A 53 12.84 2.99 23.99
C LEU A 53 12.99 4.37 23.34
N ILE A 54 11.87 4.98 22.97
CA ILE A 54 11.79 6.29 22.35
C ILE A 54 11.75 7.34 23.46
N LYS A 55 12.61 8.35 23.35
CA LYS A 55 12.72 9.41 24.36
C LYS A 55 11.51 10.34 24.35
N GLU A 56 10.95 10.56 23.16
CA GLU A 56 9.68 11.27 23.00
C GLU A 56 8.54 10.41 23.57
N HIS A 57 7.58 11.06 24.23
CA HIS A 57 6.42 10.38 24.81
C HIS A 57 5.64 9.55 23.77
N ARG A 58 5.63 10.01 22.51
CA ARG A 58 5.04 9.31 21.37
C ARG A 58 5.54 9.92 20.05
N LEU A 59 5.96 9.09 19.11
CA LEU A 59 6.13 9.46 17.71
C LEU A 59 4.76 9.79 17.09
N SER A 60 4.69 10.96 16.49
CA SER A 60 3.49 11.52 15.86
C SER A 60 3.47 11.36 14.35
N ASN A 61 4.63 11.13 13.71
CA ASN A 61 4.75 11.09 12.25
C ASN A 61 5.91 10.20 11.76
N MET A 62 5.83 9.80 10.48
CA MET A 62 6.79 8.91 9.84
C MET A 62 8.20 9.51 9.68
N SER A 63 8.33 10.84 9.65
CA SER A 63 9.64 11.51 9.63
C SER A 63 10.42 11.23 10.92
N GLN A 64 9.73 11.27 12.06
CA GLN A 64 10.35 10.90 13.35
C GLN A 64 10.73 9.41 13.36
N VAL A 65 9.89 8.51 12.83
CA VAL A 65 10.25 7.09 12.68
C VAL A 65 11.57 6.93 11.92
N LEU A 66 11.70 7.56 10.74
CA LEU A 66 12.93 7.54 9.96
C LEU A 66 14.12 8.14 10.72
N LYS A 67 13.92 9.23 11.48
CA LYS A 67 14.97 9.84 12.31
C LYS A 67 15.54 8.85 13.34
N TYR A 68 14.68 8.08 13.99
CA TYR A 68 15.11 7.04 14.94
C TYR A 68 15.78 5.84 14.25
N LEU A 69 15.22 5.35 13.14
CA LEU A 69 15.81 4.23 12.39
C LEU A 69 17.18 4.57 11.79
N ASN A 70 17.39 5.82 11.38
CA ASN A 70 18.67 6.34 10.89
C ASN A 70 19.65 6.71 12.01
N GLY A 71 19.26 6.60 13.29
CA GLY A 71 20.12 6.99 14.41
C GLY A 71 20.36 8.50 14.52
N MET A 72 19.59 9.32 13.81
CA MET A 72 19.75 10.78 13.75
C MET A 72 18.94 11.52 14.84
N HIS A 73 18.86 10.94 16.05
CA HIS A 73 18.26 11.59 17.22
C HIS A 73 19.35 12.22 18.11
N GLU A 74 19.00 13.30 18.82
CA GLU A 74 19.91 14.28 19.45
C GLU A 74 20.83 13.76 20.59
N ASP A 75 20.99 12.44 20.73
CA ASP A 75 21.97 11.88 21.64
C ASP A 75 23.37 11.95 20.98
N VAL A 76 23.93 13.16 21.04
CA VAL A 76 25.31 13.50 20.69
C VAL A 76 26.24 12.63 21.52
N GLY A 77 26.85 11.61 20.90
CA GLY A 77 27.94 10.85 21.52
C GLY A 77 28.06 9.37 21.13
N MET A 78 26.97 8.70 20.72
CA MET A 78 26.99 7.27 20.34
C MET A 78 25.95 6.93 19.25
N SER A 79 26.10 7.56 18.09
CA SER A 79 25.13 7.58 16.98
C SER A 79 25.07 6.30 16.12
N GLY A 80 26.08 5.40 16.20
CA GLY A 80 26.17 4.23 15.32
C GLY A 80 25.27 3.05 15.71
N ASP A 81 25.26 2.65 16.98
CA ASP A 81 24.66 1.37 17.40
C ASP A 81 23.15 1.46 17.64
N ARG A 82 22.63 2.64 17.98
CA ARG A 82 21.22 2.78 18.36
C ARG A 82 20.26 2.73 17.18
N GLY A 83 20.63 3.31 16.04
CA GLY A 83 19.82 3.19 14.82
C GLY A 83 19.63 1.72 14.43
N ASP A 84 20.71 0.93 14.49
CA ASP A 84 20.66 -0.50 14.23
C ASP A 84 19.80 -1.26 15.24
N PHE A 85 19.89 -0.87 16.51
CA PHE A 85 19.03 -1.42 17.56
C PHE A 85 17.54 -1.16 17.29
N TYR A 86 17.14 0.07 16.92
CA TYR A 86 15.75 0.36 16.56
C TYR A 86 15.30 -0.42 15.33
N ARG A 87 16.16 -0.59 14.33
CA ARG A 87 15.87 -1.42 13.15
C ARG A 87 15.66 -2.89 13.50
N ARG A 88 16.54 -3.47 14.34
CA ARG A 88 16.38 -4.83 14.84
C ARG A 88 15.09 -4.99 15.62
N LYS A 89 14.78 -4.04 16.50
CA LYS A 89 13.56 -4.07 17.32
C LYS A 89 12.30 -3.95 16.47
N LEU A 90 12.29 -3.06 15.48
CA LEU A 90 11.15 -2.95 14.57
C LEU A 90 10.96 -4.23 13.74
N ALA A 91 12.05 -4.77 13.17
CA ALA A 91 11.98 -6.03 12.43
C ALA A 91 11.49 -7.21 13.30
N GLU A 92 11.95 -7.28 14.55
CA GLU A 92 11.48 -8.27 15.54
C GLU A 92 9.98 -8.10 15.82
N GLN A 93 9.50 -6.87 16.04
CA GLN A 93 8.08 -6.61 16.28
C GLN A 93 7.20 -6.95 15.06
N ILE A 94 7.68 -6.69 13.85
CA ILE A 94 7.00 -7.07 12.60
C ILE A 94 6.86 -8.60 12.52
N TYR A 95 7.94 -9.32 12.81
CA TYR A 95 7.92 -10.78 12.83
C TYR A 95 6.97 -11.33 13.91
N LEU A 96 7.06 -10.81 15.14
CA LEU A 96 6.26 -11.30 16.27
C LEU A 96 4.77 -11.02 16.12
N LYS A 97 4.38 -9.85 15.59
CA LYS A 97 2.97 -9.45 15.50
C LYS A 97 2.28 -9.90 14.22
N PHE A 98 2.99 -9.94 13.10
CA PHE A 98 2.39 -10.23 11.79
C PHE A 98 2.91 -11.52 11.15
N GLY A 99 3.88 -12.21 11.77
CA GLY A 99 4.44 -13.45 11.23
C GLY A 99 5.18 -13.26 9.90
N ILE A 100 5.61 -12.03 9.58
CA ILE A 100 6.25 -11.72 8.31
C ILE A 100 7.74 -12.07 8.40
N SER A 101 8.14 -13.13 7.70
CA SER A 101 9.54 -13.52 7.51
C SER A 101 10.21 -12.70 6.41
N GLY A 102 11.52 -12.45 6.54
CA GLY A 102 12.32 -11.76 5.51
C GLY A 102 12.55 -10.26 5.77
N VAL A 103 11.91 -9.68 6.79
CA VAL A 103 12.24 -8.34 7.28
C VAL A 103 13.33 -8.43 8.35
N ASN A 104 14.42 -7.70 8.16
CA ASN A 104 15.57 -7.66 9.06
C ASN A 104 16.05 -6.21 9.24
N HIS A 105 17.05 -6.02 10.09
CA HIS A 105 17.57 -4.68 10.41
C HIS A 105 18.23 -3.95 9.22
N THR A 106 18.56 -4.65 8.13
CA THR A 106 19.18 -4.05 6.94
C THR A 106 18.15 -3.56 5.93
N ASN A 107 17.00 -4.22 5.81
CA ASN A 107 15.96 -3.88 4.82
C ASN A 107 14.74 -3.18 5.41
N VAL A 108 14.57 -3.15 6.73
CA VAL A 108 13.41 -2.51 7.36
C VAL A 108 13.33 -1.01 7.09
N ILE A 109 14.47 -0.32 6.91
CA ILE A 109 14.47 1.09 6.47
C ILE A 109 13.85 1.21 5.09
N VAL A 110 14.33 0.40 4.13
CA VAL A 110 13.84 0.42 2.75
C VAL A 110 12.35 0.16 2.73
N LEU A 111 11.86 -0.80 3.53
CA LEU A 111 10.42 -1.09 3.65
C LEU A 111 9.62 0.13 4.12
N VAL A 112 10.11 0.85 5.14
CA VAL A 112 9.45 2.05 5.67
C VAL A 112 9.49 3.18 4.65
N GLU A 113 10.61 3.40 3.97
CA GLU A 113 10.77 4.41 2.92
C GLU A 113 9.89 4.12 1.71
N SER A 114 9.77 2.85 1.31
CA SER A 114 8.86 2.40 0.25
C SER A 114 7.41 2.64 0.62
N ALA A 115 7.01 2.38 1.88
CA ALA A 115 5.65 2.68 2.35
C ALA A 115 5.31 4.18 2.26
N ILE A 116 6.23 5.04 2.71
CA ILE A 116 6.07 6.49 2.63
C ILE A 116 6.03 6.96 1.17
N SER A 117 6.89 6.42 0.33
CA SER A 117 6.96 6.77 -1.09
C SER A 117 5.69 6.33 -1.83
N LEU A 118 5.17 5.14 -1.53
CA LEU A 118 3.92 4.63 -2.07
C LEU A 118 2.72 5.48 -1.65
N GLU A 119 2.66 5.86 -0.37
CA GLU A 119 1.62 6.73 0.18
C GLU A 119 1.61 8.08 -0.54
N ARG A 120 2.78 8.72 -0.68
CA ARG A 120 2.91 10.00 -1.38
C ARG A 120 2.56 9.90 -2.86
N ALA A 121 3.11 8.90 -3.56
CA ALA A 121 2.89 8.70 -4.99
C ALA A 121 1.40 8.44 -5.28
N SER A 122 0.77 7.53 -4.53
CA SER A 122 -0.64 7.21 -4.70
C SER A 122 -1.55 8.40 -4.33
N ARG A 123 -1.25 9.15 -3.26
CA ARG A 123 -1.96 10.39 -2.92
C ARG A 123 -1.82 11.45 -4.00
N GLN A 124 -0.62 11.66 -4.52
CA GLN A 124 -0.37 12.61 -5.60
C GLN A 124 -1.18 12.25 -6.84
N LEU A 125 -1.16 10.98 -7.26
CA LEU A 125 -1.93 10.50 -8.41
C LEU A 125 -3.44 10.69 -8.24
N MET A 126 -3.98 10.42 -7.04
CA MET A 126 -5.40 10.70 -6.76
C MET A 126 -5.73 12.20 -6.77
N SER A 127 -4.77 13.07 -6.41
CA SER A 127 -4.98 14.52 -6.38
C SER A 127 -4.82 15.20 -7.74
N GLU A 128 -3.93 14.71 -8.59
CA GLU A 128 -3.62 15.27 -9.92
C GLU A 128 -4.53 14.71 -11.02
N GLY A 129 -4.98 13.46 -10.86
CA GLY A 129 -5.89 12.78 -11.77
C GLY A 129 -7.18 12.41 -11.04
N GLY A 130 -8.16 13.32 -11.02
CA GLY A 130 -9.50 13.01 -10.56
C GLY A 130 -10.09 11.86 -11.38
N LEU A 131 -10.03 10.62 -10.86
CA LEU A 131 -10.76 9.44 -11.36
C LEU A 131 -10.70 9.22 -12.89
N THR A 132 -9.67 9.68 -13.59
CA THR A 132 -9.49 9.30 -14.99
C THR A 132 -9.01 7.86 -15.02
N ARG A 133 -9.69 7.03 -15.81
CA ARG A 133 -9.49 5.57 -15.94
C ARG A 133 -8.08 5.15 -16.39
N ASP A 134 -7.16 6.10 -16.55
CA ASP A 134 -5.78 5.97 -17.02
C ASP A 134 -4.78 6.57 -16.02
N ALA A 135 -4.86 6.16 -14.75
CA ALA A 135 -3.78 6.44 -13.81
C ALA A 135 -2.47 5.79 -14.28
N PRO A 136 -1.32 6.49 -14.24
CA PRO A 136 -0.04 5.89 -14.56
C PRO A 136 0.30 4.79 -13.53
N PRO A 137 1.00 3.72 -13.96
CA PRO A 137 1.38 2.65 -13.05
C PRO A 137 2.37 3.18 -12.00
N ILE A 138 2.16 2.81 -10.74
CA ILE A 138 3.14 3.00 -9.67
C ILE A 138 4.09 1.81 -9.73
N ASP A 139 5.36 2.07 -10.00
CA ASP A 139 6.40 1.04 -9.98
C ASP A 139 6.79 0.76 -8.52
N ILE A 140 6.49 -0.44 -8.03
CA ILE A 140 6.87 -0.92 -6.71
C ILE A 140 7.21 -2.40 -6.79
N ASP A 141 8.24 -2.80 -6.06
CA ASP A 141 8.62 -4.20 -5.91
C ASP A 141 7.43 -5.00 -5.32
N GLU A 142 7.01 -6.05 -6.03
CA GLU A 142 5.89 -6.92 -5.63
C GLU A 142 6.11 -7.50 -4.23
N THR A 143 7.35 -7.84 -3.88
CA THR A 143 7.68 -8.40 -2.57
C THR A 143 7.48 -7.39 -1.44
N VAL A 144 7.81 -6.12 -1.71
CA VAL A 144 7.59 -5.01 -0.77
C VAL A 144 6.10 -4.76 -0.62
N LEU A 145 5.35 -4.74 -1.73
CA LEU A 145 3.90 -4.55 -1.69
C LEU A 145 3.19 -5.65 -0.90
N ASP A 146 3.59 -6.92 -1.08
CA ASP A 146 3.05 -8.06 -0.33
C ASP A 146 3.31 -7.93 1.18
N ILE A 147 4.52 -7.51 1.57
CA ILE A 147 4.85 -7.27 2.98
C ILE A 147 3.97 -6.14 3.55
N LEU A 148 3.82 -5.03 2.82
CA LEU A 148 2.99 -3.90 3.24
C LEU A 148 1.51 -4.29 3.32
N ALA A 149 1.03 -5.13 2.41
CA ALA A 149 -0.35 -5.61 2.41
C ALA A 149 -0.65 -6.52 3.60
N ARG A 150 0.30 -7.39 3.98
CA ARG A 150 0.22 -8.19 5.21
C ARG A 150 0.25 -7.34 6.48
N LEU A 151 1.09 -6.29 6.52
CA LEU A 151 1.09 -5.32 7.62
C LEU A 151 -0.24 -4.57 7.73
N ALA A 152 -0.89 -4.30 6.59
CA ALA A 152 -2.18 -3.64 6.54
C ALA A 152 -3.38 -4.56 6.88
N ASP A 153 -3.14 -5.83 7.23
CA ASP A 153 -4.17 -6.86 7.44
C ASP A 153 -5.16 -6.98 6.26
N MET A 154 -4.68 -6.76 5.03
CA MET A 154 -5.53 -6.73 3.83
C MET A 154 -5.60 -8.08 3.07
N PHE A 155 -4.98 -9.15 3.59
CA PHE A 155 -5.08 -10.51 3.06
C PHE A 155 -5.01 -11.56 4.17
#